data_AF-A0A843ICV0-F1
#
_entry.id   AF-A0A843ICV0-F1
#
_cell.length_a   1.000
_cell.length_b   1.000
_cell.length_c   1.000
_cell.angle_alpha   90.00
_cell.angle_beta   90.00
_cell.angle_gamma   90.00
#
_symmetry.space_group_name_H-M   'P 1'
#
loop_
_entity.id
_entity.type
_entity.pdbx_description
1 polymer ?
#
loop_
_entity_poly.entity_id
_entity_poly.type
_entity_poly.pdbx_seq_one_letter_code
_entity_poly.pdbx_strand_id
1 'polypeptide(L)'
;MILDIYKDSFEFSSRKFLNLIILGLLSFLNILIIPLVFFYGYNYRVVKLSTQSMINGDDVPPDFDDFKRMFIEGLKYIVVEFVYLIIPLIILVASVFYRSAILLFIALLLMVILQLFALLAIPHMAANDDSLKSAFALSEINGIMASIGYGRYILTYIGIVLIYIVILMIVTIVLSIIFGLLGIATSFISLNGVGAVNLIGTIIFNFVLFFLVTPYLTMFQNRCIGLIYNLGS
;
A
#
# COMPACT_ATOMS: atom_id res chain seq x y z
N MET A 1 -5.84 10.08 18.72
CA MET A 1 -6.69 9.68 17.58
C MET A 1 -5.89 9.15 16.39
N ILE A 2 -5.03 9.93 15.70
CA ILE A 2 -4.25 9.41 14.55
C ILE A 2 -3.24 8.34 14.98
N LEU A 3 -2.54 8.55 16.10
CA LEU A 3 -1.63 7.55 16.65
C LEU A 3 -2.36 6.26 17.05
N ASP A 4 -3.61 6.36 17.49
CA ASP A 4 -4.44 5.20 17.80
C ASP A 4 -4.81 4.42 16.53
N ILE A 5 -5.09 5.12 15.42
CA ILE A 5 -5.27 4.49 14.10
C ILE A 5 -4.01 3.72 13.69
N TYR A 6 -2.82 4.30 13.86
CA TYR A 6 -1.58 3.62 13.50
C TYR A 6 -1.35 2.38 14.38
N LYS A 7 -1.55 2.52 15.70
CA LYS A 7 -1.42 1.41 16.63
C LYS A 7 -2.39 0.28 16.29
N ASP A 8 -3.67 0.59 16.12
CA ASP A 8 -4.70 -0.37 15.70
C ASP A 8 -4.30 -1.07 14.39
N SER A 9 -3.84 -0.29 13.40
CA SER A 9 -3.45 -0.81 12.10
C SER A 9 -2.25 -1.77 12.16
N PHE A 10 -1.30 -1.54 13.06
CA PHE A 10 -0.18 -2.46 13.30
C PHE A 10 -0.62 -3.76 13.95
N GLU A 11 -1.49 -3.67 14.96
CA GLU A 11 -2.05 -4.84 15.63
C GLU A 11 -2.88 -5.66 14.64
N PHE A 12 -3.81 -5.03 13.93
CA PHE A 12 -4.62 -5.65 12.87
C PHE A 12 -3.77 -6.40 11.85
N SER A 13 -2.70 -5.77 11.36
CA SER A 13 -1.85 -6.35 10.30
C SER A 13 -1.04 -7.56 10.75
N SER A 14 -0.87 -7.77 12.05
CA SER A 14 -0.16 -8.94 12.60
C SER A 14 -1.08 -10.09 13.01
N ARG A 15 -2.40 -9.89 13.08
CA ARG A 15 -3.36 -10.90 13.58
C ARG A 15 -3.49 -12.16 12.71
N LYS A 16 -3.26 -12.09 11.38
CA LYS A 16 -3.34 -13.27 10.48
C LYS A 16 -2.10 -13.42 9.60
N PHE A 17 -1.13 -14.20 10.09
CA PHE A 17 0.13 -14.47 9.38
C PHE A 17 -0.05 -15.16 8.02
N LEU A 18 -0.99 -16.11 7.91
CA LEU A 18 -1.25 -16.81 6.65
C LEU A 18 -1.67 -15.85 5.52
N ASN A 19 -2.49 -14.85 5.86
CA ASN A 19 -2.93 -13.85 4.89
C ASN A 19 -1.78 -12.95 4.44
N LEU A 20 -0.80 -12.67 5.31
CA LEU A 20 0.42 -11.96 4.92
C LEU A 20 1.24 -12.76 3.90
N ILE A 21 1.37 -14.07 4.08
CA ILE A 21 2.08 -14.94 3.12
C ILE A 21 1.38 -14.94 1.76
N ILE A 22 0.04 -15.11 1.74
CA ILE A 22 -0.72 -15.09 0.48
C ILE A 22 -0.61 -13.72 -0.19
N LEU A 23 -0.76 -12.63 0.56
CA LEU A 23 -0.63 -11.28 0.03
C LEU A 23 0.80 -11.01 -0.47
N GLY A 24 1.81 -11.55 0.20
CA GLY A 24 3.22 -11.50 -0.23
C GLY A 24 3.44 -12.25 -1.54
N LEU A 25 2.85 -13.44 -1.69
CA LEU A 25 2.88 -14.19 -2.95
C LEU A 25 2.19 -13.44 -4.09
N LEU A 26 1.03 -12.84 -3.84
CA LEU A 26 0.32 -12.03 -4.83
C LEU A 26 1.10 -10.76 -5.20
N SER A 27 1.74 -10.12 -4.23
CA SER A 27 2.61 -8.96 -4.43
C SER A 27 3.80 -9.30 -5.34
N PHE A 28 4.47 -10.43 -5.07
CA PHE A 28 5.57 -10.91 -5.90
C PHE A 28 5.14 -11.28 -7.33
N LEU A 29 3.96 -11.87 -7.48
CA LEU A 29 3.41 -12.28 -8.79
C LEU A 29 2.66 -11.15 -9.51
N ASN A 30 2.70 -9.90 -9.02
CA ASN A 30 1.88 -8.80 -9.55
C ASN A 30 2.21 -8.39 -11.00
N ILE A 31 3.33 -8.88 -11.56
CA ILE A 31 3.66 -8.74 -12.98
C ILE A 31 2.62 -9.44 -13.88
N LEU A 32 1.90 -10.41 -13.32
CA LEU A 32 0.81 -11.12 -13.97
C LEU A 32 -0.52 -10.42 -13.67
N ILE A 33 -1.38 -10.28 -14.69
CA ILE A 33 -2.67 -9.60 -14.58
C ILE A 33 -3.57 -10.23 -13.51
N ILE A 34 -3.66 -11.56 -13.44
CA ILE A 34 -4.57 -12.24 -12.51
C ILE A 34 -4.15 -12.03 -11.05
N PRO A 35 -2.90 -12.32 -10.64
CA PRO A 35 -2.41 -11.97 -9.30
C PRO A 35 -2.53 -10.49 -8.95
N LEU A 36 -2.30 -9.59 -9.90
CA LEU A 36 -2.47 -8.15 -9.71
C LEU A 36 -3.91 -7.81 -9.28
N VAL A 37 -4.91 -8.36 -9.98
CA VAL A 37 -6.33 -8.14 -9.65
C VAL A 37 -6.64 -8.66 -8.25
N PHE A 38 -6.16 -9.85 -7.87
CA PHE A 38 -6.39 -10.40 -6.54
C PHE A 38 -5.68 -9.62 -5.43
N PHE A 39 -4.47 -9.11 -5.69
CA PHE A 39 -3.76 -8.23 -4.76
C PHE A 39 -4.60 -7.00 -4.42
N TYR A 40 -5.09 -6.29 -5.44
CA TYR A 40 -5.94 -5.11 -5.25
C TYR A 40 -7.33 -5.45 -4.69
N GLY A 41 -7.89 -6.62 -5.04
CA GLY A 41 -9.15 -7.08 -4.50
C GLY A 41 -9.08 -7.35 -3.00
N TYR A 42 -8.00 -7.97 -2.54
CA TYR A 42 -7.77 -8.16 -1.11
C TYR A 42 -7.53 -6.83 -0.39
N ASN A 43 -6.74 -5.92 -0.98
CA ASN A 43 -6.54 -4.58 -0.44
C ASN A 43 -7.86 -3.82 -0.29
N TYR A 44 -8.76 -3.92 -1.28
CA TYR A 44 -10.10 -3.36 -1.21
C TYR A 44 -10.91 -3.92 -0.05
N ARG A 45 -10.88 -5.23 0.19
CA ARG A 45 -11.58 -5.86 1.34
C ARG A 45 -11.08 -5.35 2.67
N VAL A 46 -9.76 -5.16 2.81
CA VAL A 46 -9.19 -4.57 4.03
C VAL A 46 -9.70 -3.14 4.22
N VAL A 47 -9.70 -2.32 3.18
CA VAL A 47 -10.25 -0.95 3.25
C VAL A 47 -11.74 -0.99 3.62
N LYS A 48 -12.53 -1.83 2.95
CA LYS A 48 -13.97 -1.97 3.18
C LYS A 48 -14.30 -2.38 4.60
N LEU A 49 -13.64 -3.42 5.13
CA LEU A 49 -13.78 -3.81 6.53
C LEU A 49 -13.50 -2.61 7.43
N SER A 50 -12.40 -1.89 7.15
CA SER A 50 -11.96 -0.76 7.96
C SER A 50 -12.93 0.42 7.95
N THR A 51 -13.64 0.66 6.85
CA THR A 51 -14.72 1.67 6.81
C THR A 51 -15.94 1.29 7.66
N GLN A 52 -16.14 0.00 7.91
CA GLN A 52 -17.28 -0.52 8.71
C GLN A 52 -16.92 -0.73 10.18
N SER A 53 -15.64 -0.61 10.52
CA SER A 53 -15.05 -0.89 11.82
C SER A 53 -14.78 0.38 12.65
N MET A 54 -14.47 0.18 13.92
CA MET A 54 -14.03 1.24 14.84
C MET A 54 -12.55 1.09 15.19
N ILE A 55 -11.92 2.18 15.63
CA ILE A 55 -10.54 2.15 16.15
C ILE A 55 -10.50 1.32 17.44
N ASN A 56 -9.51 0.45 17.58
CA ASN A 56 -9.38 -0.55 18.65
C ASN A 56 -10.53 -1.57 18.68
N GLY A 57 -11.14 -1.84 17.53
CA GLY A 57 -12.05 -2.96 17.36
C GLY A 57 -11.30 -4.29 17.38
N ASP A 58 -11.97 -5.37 17.75
CA ASP A 58 -11.39 -6.73 17.70
C ASP A 58 -11.38 -7.34 16.29
N ASP A 59 -11.31 -6.49 15.27
CA ASP A 59 -11.32 -6.91 13.88
C ASP A 59 -10.09 -7.74 13.54
N VAL A 60 -10.28 -8.68 12.62
CA VAL A 60 -9.21 -9.51 12.06
C VAL A 60 -9.17 -9.32 10.54
N PRO A 61 -7.99 -9.47 9.90
CA PRO A 61 -7.89 -9.41 8.46
C PRO A 61 -8.90 -10.34 7.75
N PRO A 62 -9.52 -9.89 6.64
CA PRO A 62 -10.48 -10.70 5.91
C PRO A 62 -9.81 -11.95 5.35
N ASP A 63 -10.54 -13.04 5.19
CA ASP A 63 -10.01 -14.26 4.59
C ASP A 63 -9.95 -14.17 3.06
N PHE A 64 -9.09 -15.00 2.46
CA PHE A 64 -9.03 -15.20 1.01
C PHE A 64 -10.14 -16.16 0.56
N ASP A 65 -11.37 -15.70 0.62
CA ASP A 65 -12.57 -16.42 0.22
C ASP A 65 -13.30 -15.72 -0.93
N ASP A 66 -14.38 -16.32 -1.44
CA ASP A 66 -15.22 -15.76 -2.51
C ASP A 66 -14.41 -15.08 -3.63
N PHE A 67 -13.53 -15.86 -4.27
CA PHE A 67 -12.57 -15.37 -5.26
C PHE A 67 -13.24 -14.61 -6.41
N LYS A 68 -14.47 -15.00 -6.78
CA LYS A 68 -15.24 -14.30 -7.82
C LYS A 68 -15.53 -12.86 -7.40
N ARG A 69 -16.00 -12.66 -6.16
CA ARG A 69 -16.25 -11.33 -5.62
C ARG A 69 -14.95 -10.55 -5.46
N MET A 70 -13.90 -11.16 -4.92
CA MET A 70 -12.59 -10.53 -4.75
C MET A 70 -12.00 -10.05 -6.09
N PHE A 71 -12.20 -10.82 -7.16
CA PHE A 71 -11.74 -10.45 -8.49
C PHE A 71 -12.47 -9.19 -9.01
N ILE A 72 -13.78 -9.10 -8.81
CA ILE A 72 -14.58 -7.92 -9.19
C ILE A 72 -14.16 -6.70 -8.36
N GLU A 73 -13.98 -6.88 -7.05
CA GLU A 73 -13.48 -5.85 -6.13
C GLU A 73 -12.11 -5.32 -6.58
N GLY A 74 -11.21 -6.21 -6.99
CA GLY A 74 -9.89 -5.86 -7.51
C GLY A 74 -9.94 -5.08 -8.82
N LEU A 75 -10.80 -5.49 -9.75
CA LEU A 75 -11.02 -4.74 -10.99
C LEU A 75 -11.54 -3.33 -10.70
N LYS A 76 -12.50 -3.19 -9.79
CA LYS A 76 -13.03 -1.86 -9.40
C LYS A 76 -11.93 -0.99 -8.80
N TYR A 77 -11.15 -1.53 -7.87
CA TYR A 77 -10.01 -0.81 -7.27
C TYR A 77 -9.03 -0.32 -8.35
N ILE A 78 -8.61 -1.20 -9.26
CA ILE A 78 -7.68 -0.86 -10.34
C ILE A 78 -8.27 0.22 -11.25
N VAL A 79 -9.55 0.12 -11.60
CA VAL A 79 -10.22 1.13 -12.43
C VAL A 79 -10.20 2.50 -11.75
N VAL A 80 -10.46 2.57 -10.44
CA VAL A 80 -10.40 3.83 -9.70
C VAL A 80 -8.99 4.42 -9.74
N GLU A 81 -7.97 3.68 -9.29
CA GLU A 81 -6.57 4.15 -9.32
C GLU A 81 -6.14 4.57 -10.72
N PHE A 82 -6.47 3.77 -11.75
CA PHE A 82 -6.12 4.09 -13.12
C PHE A 82 -6.76 5.40 -13.58
N VAL A 83 -8.07 5.60 -13.35
CA VAL A 83 -8.78 6.82 -13.77
C VAL A 83 -8.20 8.08 -13.10
N TYR A 84 -7.84 8.01 -11.82
CA TYR A 84 -7.16 9.11 -11.12
C TYR A 84 -5.77 9.43 -11.71
N LEU A 85 -5.11 8.46 -12.34
CA LEU A 85 -3.78 8.62 -12.94
C LEU A 85 -3.79 9.00 -14.43
N ILE A 86 -4.92 8.87 -15.15
CA ILE A 86 -4.98 9.14 -16.61
C ILE A 86 -4.50 10.56 -16.93
N ILE A 87 -5.07 11.59 -16.28
CA ILE A 87 -4.77 12.99 -16.60
C ILE A 87 -3.30 13.33 -16.30
N PRO A 88 -2.75 13.05 -15.10
CA PRO A 88 -1.34 13.29 -14.85
C PRO A 88 -0.40 12.53 -15.79
N LEU A 89 -0.74 11.30 -16.17
CA LEU A 89 0.07 10.50 -17.08
C LEU A 89 0.11 11.11 -18.49
N ILE A 90 -1.02 11.61 -19.01
CA ILE A 90 -1.05 12.31 -20.30
C ILE A 90 -0.14 13.54 -20.27
N ILE A 91 -0.21 14.34 -19.20
CA ILE A 91 0.63 15.54 -19.04
C ILE A 91 2.11 15.14 -18.88
N LEU A 92 2.39 14.04 -18.19
CA LEU A 92 3.75 13.50 -18.05
C LEU A 92 4.33 13.11 -19.41
N VAL A 93 3.59 12.38 -20.24
CA VAL A 93 4.02 12.02 -21.60
C VAL A 93 4.24 13.27 -22.46
N ALA A 94 3.32 14.23 -22.39
CA ALA A 94 3.48 15.53 -23.07
C ALA A 94 4.75 16.25 -22.60
N SER A 95 5.07 16.22 -21.30
CA SER A 95 6.26 16.87 -20.75
C SER A 95 7.56 16.34 -21.36
N VAL A 96 7.64 15.02 -21.59
CA VAL A 96 8.80 14.36 -22.21
C VAL A 96 8.88 14.71 -23.69
N PHE A 97 7.74 14.65 -24.40
CA PHE A 97 7.67 14.97 -25.82
C PHE A 97 8.10 16.42 -26.12
N TYR A 98 7.61 17.37 -25.32
CA TYR A 98 7.94 18.79 -25.45
C TYR A 98 9.19 19.22 -24.66
N ARG A 99 9.86 18.30 -23.96
CA ARG A 99 11.02 18.58 -23.07
C ARG A 99 10.77 19.75 -22.10
N SER A 100 9.57 19.83 -21.54
CA SER A 100 9.12 20.95 -20.70
C SER A 100 9.18 20.60 -19.22
N ALA A 101 10.08 21.25 -18.49
CA ALA A 101 10.17 21.13 -17.04
C ALA A 101 8.90 21.63 -16.32
N ILE A 102 8.20 22.62 -16.90
CA ILE A 102 6.94 23.15 -16.35
C ILE A 102 5.83 22.10 -16.44
N LEU A 103 5.67 21.44 -17.59
CA LEU A 103 4.70 20.36 -17.75
C LEU A 103 5.02 19.18 -16.84
N LEU A 104 6.30 18.85 -16.69
CA LEU A 104 6.75 17.80 -15.78
C LEU A 104 6.36 18.13 -14.33
N PHE A 105 6.62 19.37 -13.89
CA PHE A 105 6.25 19.82 -12.55
C PHE A 105 4.73 19.78 -12.33
N ILE A 106 3.92 20.25 -13.30
CA ILE A 106 2.46 20.19 -13.24
C ILE A 106 1.97 18.74 -13.17
N ALA A 107 2.53 17.83 -13.97
CA ALA A 107 2.19 16.42 -13.94
C ALA A 107 2.44 15.81 -12.56
N LEU A 108 3.64 16.02 -12.00
CA LEU A 108 4.01 15.49 -10.68
C LEU A 108 3.13 16.07 -9.57
N LEU A 109 2.82 17.37 -9.63
CA LEU A 109 1.92 18.01 -8.66
C LEU A 109 0.51 17.41 -8.74
N LEU A 110 -0.03 17.24 -9.95
CA LEU A 110 -1.33 16.63 -10.15
C LEU A 110 -1.36 15.15 -9.74
N MET A 111 -0.28 14.39 -9.94
CA MET A 111 -0.17 13.01 -9.43
C MET A 111 -0.34 12.98 -7.92
N VAL A 112 0.36 13.86 -7.18
CA VAL A 112 0.25 13.90 -5.71
C VAL A 112 -1.17 14.29 -5.29
N ILE A 113 -1.74 15.34 -5.89
CA ILE A 113 -3.09 15.81 -5.54
C ILE A 113 -4.14 14.75 -5.84
N LEU A 114 -4.13 14.16 -7.03
CA LEU A 114 -5.13 13.16 -7.42
C LEU A 114 -4.96 11.84 -6.65
N GLN A 115 -3.74 11.46 -6.28
CA GLN A 115 -3.53 10.32 -5.39
C GLN A 115 -4.13 10.56 -4.00
N LEU A 116 -4.03 11.79 -3.47
CA LEU A 116 -4.68 12.15 -2.20
C LEU A 116 -6.20 12.02 -2.28
N PHE A 117 -6.83 12.31 -3.43
CA PHE A 117 -8.25 12.04 -3.64
C PHE A 117 -8.52 10.53 -3.78
N ALA A 118 -7.71 9.80 -4.54
CA ALA A 118 -7.86 8.35 -4.74
C ALA A 118 -7.85 7.58 -3.40
N LEU A 119 -7.03 8.01 -2.45
CA LEU A 119 -6.95 7.43 -1.11
C LEU A 119 -8.28 7.50 -0.33
N LEU A 120 -9.12 8.51 -0.56
CA LEU A 120 -10.49 8.58 -0.02
C LEU A 120 -11.55 8.01 -0.98
N ALA A 121 -11.27 7.99 -2.29
CA ALA A 121 -12.18 7.44 -3.29
C ALA A 121 -12.47 5.95 -3.06
N ILE A 122 -11.44 5.17 -2.72
CA ILE A 122 -11.58 3.74 -2.44
C ILE A 122 -12.47 3.46 -1.23
N PRO A 123 -12.23 4.02 -0.03
CA PRO A 123 -13.13 3.83 1.10
C PRO A 123 -14.51 4.45 0.86
N HIS A 124 -14.61 5.57 0.15
CA HIS A 124 -15.91 6.15 -0.23
C HIS A 124 -16.72 5.20 -1.13
N MET A 125 -16.08 4.53 -2.08
CA MET A 125 -16.72 3.46 -2.87
C MET A 125 -17.17 2.30 -2.00
N ALA A 126 -16.34 1.88 -1.04
CA ALA A 126 -16.65 0.78 -0.14
C ALA A 126 -17.82 1.08 0.81
N ALA A 127 -17.92 2.32 1.29
CA ALA A 127 -19.01 2.80 2.14
C ALA A 127 -20.33 3.00 1.37
N ASN A 128 -20.27 3.14 0.04
CA ASN A 128 -21.43 3.39 -0.82
C ASN A 128 -21.70 2.21 -1.77
N ASP A 129 -22.00 1.04 -1.19
CA ASP A 129 -22.45 -0.18 -1.90
C ASP A 129 -21.51 -0.67 -3.03
N ASP A 130 -20.20 -0.48 -2.87
CA ASP A 130 -19.20 -0.82 -3.88
C ASP A 130 -19.44 -0.13 -5.25
N SER A 131 -20.11 1.04 -5.25
CA SER A 131 -20.45 1.78 -6.46
C SER A 131 -19.25 2.55 -7.02
N LEU A 132 -18.80 2.19 -8.24
CA LEU A 132 -17.72 2.90 -8.94
C LEU A 132 -18.02 4.40 -9.12
N LYS A 133 -19.29 4.77 -9.28
CA LYS A 133 -19.69 6.18 -9.41
C LYS A 133 -19.31 6.97 -8.16
N SER A 134 -19.48 6.37 -6.98
CA SER A 134 -19.18 7.01 -5.70
C SER A 134 -17.68 7.26 -5.53
N ALA A 135 -16.82 6.42 -6.11
CA ALA A 135 -15.37 6.66 -6.12
C ALA A 135 -15.00 7.99 -6.79
N PHE A 136 -15.82 8.50 -7.71
CA PHE A 136 -15.55 9.73 -8.46
C PHE A 136 -16.43 10.91 -8.02
N ALA A 137 -17.11 10.79 -6.87
CA ALA A 137 -17.89 11.87 -6.28
C ALA A 137 -16.95 12.91 -5.62
N LEU A 138 -16.19 13.65 -6.44
CA LEU A 138 -15.10 14.53 -5.99
C LEU A 138 -15.55 15.57 -4.97
N SER A 139 -16.78 16.09 -5.09
CA SER A 139 -17.33 17.06 -4.12
C SER A 139 -17.54 16.43 -2.73
N GLU A 140 -18.06 15.20 -2.68
CA GLU A 140 -18.29 14.47 -1.44
C GLU A 140 -16.95 14.09 -0.80
N ILE A 141 -16.03 13.55 -1.59
CA ILE A 141 -14.66 13.21 -1.15
C ILE A 141 -13.93 14.46 -0.61
N ASN A 142 -14.05 15.59 -1.29
CA ASN A 142 -13.48 16.85 -0.82
C ASN A 142 -14.13 17.31 0.50
N GLY A 143 -15.44 17.11 0.66
CA GLY A 143 -16.16 17.35 1.91
C GLY A 143 -15.61 16.53 3.07
N ILE A 144 -15.36 15.24 2.85
CA ILE A 144 -14.74 14.32 3.83
C ILE A 144 -13.31 14.76 4.14
N MET A 145 -12.53 15.13 3.13
CA MET A 145 -11.16 15.63 3.34
C MET A 145 -11.17 16.93 4.15
N ALA A 146 -12.14 17.82 3.90
CA ALA A 146 -12.32 19.07 4.62
C ALA A 146 -12.77 18.87 6.07
N SER A 147 -13.65 17.90 6.35
CA SER A 147 -14.10 17.58 7.72
C SER A 147 -12.98 16.97 8.57
N ILE A 148 -12.09 16.16 7.98
CA ILE A 148 -10.84 15.72 8.62
C ILE A 148 -9.88 16.91 8.83
N GLY A 149 -9.91 17.86 7.89
CA GLY A 149 -9.01 19.00 7.77
C GLY A 149 -7.81 18.66 6.89
N TYR A 150 -7.64 19.39 5.78
CA TYR A 150 -6.61 19.10 4.76
C TYR A 150 -5.19 18.92 5.34
N GLY A 151 -4.75 19.81 6.23
CA GLY A 151 -3.42 19.73 6.83
C GLY A 151 -3.24 18.47 7.67
N ARG A 152 -4.27 18.12 8.44
CA ARG A 152 -4.28 16.90 9.27
C ARG A 152 -4.34 15.65 8.40
N TYR A 153 -5.16 15.65 7.37
CA TYR A 153 -5.25 14.58 6.37
C TYR A 153 -3.88 14.33 5.74
N ILE A 154 -3.28 15.36 5.11
CA ILE A 154 -1.96 15.27 4.46
C ILE A 154 -0.88 14.81 5.45
N LEU A 155 -0.83 15.38 6.66
CA LEU A 155 0.16 14.99 7.68
C LEU A 155 0.01 13.52 8.10
N THR A 156 -1.21 12.98 8.08
CA THR A 156 -1.47 11.57 8.36
C THR A 156 -0.87 10.68 7.27
N TYR A 157 -1.08 11.00 5.98
CA TYR A 157 -0.47 10.22 4.90
C TYR A 157 1.06 10.37 4.85
N ILE A 158 1.60 11.55 5.17
CA ILE A 158 3.05 11.71 5.36
C ILE A 158 3.53 10.79 6.50
N GLY A 159 2.79 10.69 7.60
CA GLY A 159 3.09 9.78 8.70
C GLY A 159 3.13 8.31 8.26
N ILE A 160 2.16 7.87 7.45
CA ILE A 160 2.12 6.52 6.87
C ILE A 160 3.35 6.27 5.99
N VAL A 161 3.70 7.22 5.11
CA VAL A 161 4.89 7.13 4.24
C VAL A 161 6.17 7.07 5.07
N LEU A 162 6.29 7.90 6.11
CA LEU A 162 7.45 7.87 7.01
C LEU A 162 7.58 6.53 7.73
N ILE A 163 6.49 5.98 8.25
CA ILE A 163 6.45 4.64 8.87
C ILE A 163 6.94 3.59 7.87
N TYR A 164 6.41 3.63 6.64
CA TYR A 164 6.80 2.71 5.56
C TYR A 164 8.30 2.76 5.28
N ILE A 165 8.86 3.97 5.12
CA ILE A 165 10.29 4.20 4.89
C ILE A 165 11.13 3.72 6.07
N VAL A 166 10.75 4.05 7.30
CA VAL A 166 11.51 3.69 8.51
C VAL A 166 11.55 2.19 8.70
N ILE A 167 10.43 1.49 8.54
CA ILE A 167 10.38 0.03 8.68
C ILE A 167 11.23 -0.65 7.60
N LEU A 168 11.13 -0.23 6.34
CA LEU A 168 11.98 -0.75 5.27
C LEU A 168 13.46 -0.48 5.54
N MET A 169 13.82 0.73 5.98
CA MET A 169 15.18 1.09 6.33
C MET A 169 15.72 0.20 7.47
N ILE A 170 14.94 0.00 8.53
CA ILE A 170 15.35 -0.84 9.67
C ILE A 170 15.56 -2.29 9.21
N VAL A 171 14.60 -2.87 8.49
CA VAL A 171 14.70 -4.27 8.05
C VAL A 171 15.88 -4.46 7.09
N THR A 172 16.07 -3.56 6.13
CA THR A 172 17.20 -3.62 5.19
C THR A 172 18.54 -3.49 5.89
N ILE A 173 18.68 -2.60 6.87
CA ILE A 173 19.90 -2.47 7.69
C ILE A 173 20.17 -3.76 8.45
N VAL A 174 19.17 -4.30 9.16
CA VAL A 174 19.31 -5.53 9.96
C VAL A 174 19.74 -6.71 9.09
N LEU A 175 19.06 -6.94 7.95
CA LEU A 175 19.41 -8.03 7.05
C LEU A 175 20.80 -7.83 6.43
N SER A 176 21.17 -6.60 6.07
CA SER A 176 22.49 -6.28 5.53
C SER A 176 23.60 -6.55 6.54
N ILE A 177 23.39 -6.22 7.82
CA ILE A 177 24.34 -6.52 8.90
C ILE A 177 24.48 -8.03 9.07
N ILE A 178 23.38 -8.77 9.12
CA ILE A 178 23.38 -10.23 9.29
C ILE A 178 24.17 -10.89 8.16
N PHE A 179 23.80 -10.64 6.90
CA PHE A 179 24.47 -11.28 5.76
C PHE A 179 25.88 -10.74 5.50
N GLY A 180 26.14 -9.47 5.84
CA GLY A 180 27.48 -8.90 5.81
C GLY A 180 28.43 -9.60 6.78
N LEU A 181 28.01 -9.81 8.03
CA LEU A 181 28.80 -10.52 9.03
C LEU A 181 29.01 -11.99 8.65
N LEU A 182 27.97 -12.67 8.13
CA LEU A 182 28.10 -14.04 7.62
C LEU A 182 29.08 -14.12 6.43
N GLY A 183 29.04 -13.14 5.53
CA GLY A 183 29.98 -13.04 4.40
C GLY A 183 31.42 -12.86 4.87
N ILE A 184 31.64 -11.98 5.85
CA ILE A 184 32.97 -11.77 6.46
C ILE A 184 33.43 -13.06 7.14
N ALA A 185 32.61 -13.67 7.99
CA ALA A 185 32.96 -14.90 8.71
C ALA A 185 33.34 -16.04 7.74
N THR A 186 32.57 -16.21 6.65
CA THR A 186 32.85 -17.24 5.64
C THR A 186 34.08 -16.95 4.80
N SER A 187 34.46 -15.68 4.63
CA SER A 187 35.69 -15.28 3.91
C SER A 187 36.97 -15.82 4.54
N PHE A 188 36.99 -16.04 5.87
CA PHE A 188 38.11 -16.64 6.58
C PHE A 188 38.21 -18.16 6.39
N ILE A 189 37.18 -18.79 5.84
CA ILE A 189 37.09 -20.25 5.66
C ILE A 189 37.20 -20.62 4.18
N SER A 190 36.44 -19.95 3.31
CA SER A 190 36.38 -20.28 1.88
C SER A 190 35.89 -19.09 1.04
N LEU A 191 36.68 -18.71 0.03
CA LEU A 191 36.30 -17.68 -0.95
C LEU A 191 35.05 -18.07 -1.77
N ASN A 192 34.92 -19.35 -2.13
CA ASN A 192 33.70 -19.86 -2.79
C ASN A 192 32.50 -19.84 -1.84
N GLY A 193 32.73 -20.04 -0.54
CA GLY A 193 31.71 -19.94 0.51
C GLY A 193 31.10 -18.54 0.62
N VAL A 194 31.91 -17.49 0.43
CA VAL A 194 31.42 -16.09 0.40
C VAL A 194 30.41 -15.89 -0.73
N GLY A 195 30.71 -16.43 -1.92
CA GLY A 195 29.79 -16.36 -3.07
C GLY A 195 28.45 -17.02 -2.77
N ALA A 196 28.47 -18.18 -2.11
CA ALA A 196 27.24 -18.87 -1.69
C ALA A 196 26.45 -18.08 -0.64
N VAL A 197 27.12 -17.50 0.37
CA VAL A 197 26.47 -16.65 1.38
C VAL A 197 25.87 -15.40 0.75
N ASN A 198 26.55 -14.77 -0.20
CA ASN A 198 26.04 -13.60 -0.91
C ASN A 198 24.78 -13.97 -1.71
N LEU A 199 24.84 -15.02 -2.52
CA LEU A 199 23.71 -15.49 -3.33
C LEU A 199 22.49 -15.85 -2.46
N ILE A 200 22.67 -16.73 -1.47
CA ILE A 200 21.60 -17.14 -0.56
C ILE A 200 21.09 -15.95 0.25
N GLY A 201 21.99 -15.09 0.71
CA GLY A 201 21.67 -13.88 1.43
C GLY A 201 20.82 -12.92 0.62
N THR A 202 21.14 -12.67 -0.65
CA THR A 202 20.32 -11.87 -1.55
C THR A 202 18.94 -12.49 -1.77
N ILE A 203 18.84 -13.81 -1.92
CA ILE A 203 17.55 -14.50 -2.07
C ILE A 203 16.69 -14.32 -0.82
N ILE A 204 17.23 -14.61 0.37
CA ILE A 204 16.50 -14.45 1.64
C ILE A 204 16.16 -12.98 1.89
N PHE A 205 17.07 -12.06 1.59
CA PHE A 205 16.85 -10.63 1.73
C PHE A 205 15.64 -10.17 0.93
N ASN A 206 15.61 -10.50 -0.37
CA ASN A 206 14.48 -10.17 -1.24
C ASN A 206 13.21 -10.88 -0.78
N PHE A 207 13.30 -12.14 -0.36
CA PHE A 207 12.16 -12.88 0.17
C PHE A 207 11.52 -12.17 1.36
N VAL A 208 12.32 -11.78 2.37
CA VAL A 208 11.82 -11.08 3.56
C VAL A 208 11.15 -9.76 3.18
N LEU A 209 11.77 -8.97 2.30
CA LEU A 209 11.19 -7.68 1.88
C LEU A 209 9.86 -7.88 1.15
N PHE A 210 9.85 -8.67 0.08
CA PHE A 210 8.68 -8.80 -0.79
C PHE A 210 7.53 -9.62 -0.16
N PHE A 211 7.85 -10.67 0.60
CA PHE A 211 6.84 -11.62 1.10
C PHE A 211 6.42 -11.38 2.54
N LEU A 212 7.17 -10.59 3.33
CA LEU A 212 6.82 -10.30 4.72
C LEU A 212 6.61 -8.82 4.95
N VAL A 213 7.59 -7.98 4.62
CA VAL A 213 7.55 -6.55 4.96
C VAL A 213 6.54 -5.80 4.10
N THR A 214 6.60 -5.94 2.77
CA THR A 214 5.68 -5.28 1.85
C THR A 214 4.21 -5.61 2.14
N PRO A 215 3.77 -6.88 2.22
CA PRO A 215 2.36 -7.18 2.49
C PRO A 215 1.91 -6.71 3.87
N TYR A 216 2.78 -6.75 4.89
CA TYR A 216 2.49 -6.21 6.21
C TYR A 216 2.22 -4.70 6.15
N LEU A 217 3.11 -3.94 5.50
CA LEU A 217 2.96 -2.50 5.37
C LEU A 217 1.79 -2.09 4.48
N THR A 218 1.50 -2.86 3.43
CA THR A 218 0.32 -2.65 2.59
C THR A 218 -0.98 -2.86 3.37
N MET A 219 -1.06 -3.93 4.18
CA MET A 219 -2.22 -4.18 5.04
C MET A 219 -2.40 -3.05 6.08
N PHE A 220 -1.30 -2.60 6.70
CA PHE A 220 -1.27 -1.46 7.61
C PHE A 220 -1.83 -0.19 6.94
N GLN A 221 -1.36 0.12 5.74
CA GLN A 221 -1.80 1.29 4.98
C GLN A 221 -3.30 1.21 4.65
N ASN A 222 -3.79 0.06 4.18
CA ASN A 222 -5.20 -0.11 3.82
C ASN A 222 -6.13 0.00 5.05
N ARG A 223 -5.69 -0.53 6.21
CA ARG A 223 -6.41 -0.36 7.48
C ARG A 223 -6.45 1.11 7.90
N CYS A 224 -5.33 1.82 7.82
CA CYS A 224 -5.27 3.26 8.09
C CYS A 224 -6.24 4.04 7.19
N ILE A 225 -6.23 3.78 5.88
CA ILE A 225 -7.06 4.48 4.90
C ILE A 225 -8.55 4.39 5.26
N GLY A 226 -9.06 3.20 5.55
CA GLY A 226 -10.47 3.04 5.91
C GLY A 226 -10.84 3.68 7.24
N LEU A 227 -9.95 3.64 8.24
CA LEU A 227 -10.19 4.30 9.54
C LEU A 227 -10.09 5.83 9.45
N ILE A 228 -9.22 6.37 8.60
CA ILE A 228 -9.10 7.81 8.34
C ILE A 228 -10.36 8.33 7.69
N TYR A 229 -10.95 7.58 6.76
CA TYR A 229 -12.23 7.92 6.13
C TYR A 229 -13.33 8.14 7.17
N ASN A 230 -13.42 7.26 8.19
CA ASN A 230 -14.40 7.35 9.27
C ASN A 230 -14.25 8.60 10.16
N LEU A 231 -13.13 9.32 10.07
CA LEU A 231 -12.95 10.58 10.79
C LEU A 231 -13.70 11.75 10.14
N GLY A 232 -14.06 11.63 8.87
CA GLY A 232 -14.67 12.71 8.10
C GLY A 232 -16.01 12.39 7.45
N SER A 233 -16.37 11.11 7.36
CA SER A 233 -17.63 10.62 6.79
C SER A 233 -18.80 10.73 7.76
#